data_AF-A0A3Q7HV91-F1
#
_entry.id   AF-A0A3Q7HV91-F1
#
_cell.length_a   1.000
_cell.length_b   1.000
_cell.length_c   1.000
_cell.angle_alpha   90.00
_cell.angle_beta   90.00
_cell.angle_gamma   90.00
#
_symmetry.space_group_name_H-M   'P 1'
#
loop_
_entity.id
_entity.type
_entity.pdbx_description
1 polymer ?
#
loop_
_entity_poly.entity_id
_entity_poly.type
_entity_poly.pdbx_seq_one_letter_code
_entity_poly.pdbx_strand_id
1 'polypeptide(L)'
;MAGSSSGKLIQDLILCAASAALSMAVFFVGLRHLDPNREASKKAIESRKHLSKRLGRTLIYTTPYEDMITGDVVNPDHIDVEFDSIGGLDGIKETLFQLAILPLRRPELFCHGKLLGPMKGVLLYGPPGTGKTMLAKAIAKESGAVFINVKVSTLMSKWFGDAQKLVAAVFSLAYKLQPAIIFIDEVDSFLGQRRSTENEMLTSMKTEFMALWDGFTTDQNARVMVLAATNRPSDLDEAIIRRFSQACEIGKPSLSDRTKILKVVLKGERIEDNIDFDRLAGLCEGYTGSDILEACKQAAFIPLGEYLQDEKKAEQSQAPRPLSQSDIERAVAESKRTRVSAKKPTIVSFRLDDYEDLD
;
A
#
# COMPACT_ATOMS: atom_id res chain seq x y z
N MET A 1 -21.29 -7.97 -86.07
CA MET A 1 -20.21 -7.97 -85.05
C MET A 1 -20.55 -7.00 -83.90
N ALA A 2 -21.50 -7.33 -83.03
CA ALA A 2 -21.93 -6.42 -81.93
C ALA A 2 -22.23 -7.12 -80.60
N GLY A 3 -21.78 -8.38 -80.41
CA GLY A 3 -22.05 -9.17 -79.19
C GLY A 3 -20.88 -9.28 -78.21
N SER A 4 -19.67 -8.81 -78.57
CA SER A 4 -18.46 -9.01 -77.74
C SER A 4 -18.14 -7.82 -76.82
N SER A 5 -18.70 -6.63 -77.06
CA SER A 5 -18.33 -5.40 -76.34
C SER A 5 -19.00 -5.28 -74.97
N SER A 6 -20.30 -5.60 -74.85
CA SER A 6 -21.03 -5.49 -73.57
C SER A 6 -20.54 -6.48 -72.50
N GLY A 7 -20.15 -7.70 -72.90
CA GLY A 7 -19.61 -8.69 -71.94
C GLY A 7 -18.27 -8.26 -71.33
N LYS A 8 -17.41 -7.62 -72.13
CA LYS A 8 -16.13 -7.07 -71.66
C LYS A 8 -16.32 -5.90 -70.69
N LEU A 9 -17.25 -4.99 -71.01
CA LEU A 9 -17.57 -3.85 -70.13
C LEU A 9 -18.10 -4.29 -68.76
N ILE A 10 -18.94 -5.32 -68.72
CA ILE A 10 -19.45 -5.88 -67.45
C ILE A 10 -18.31 -6.54 -66.66
N GLN A 11 -17.43 -7.28 -67.35
CA GLN A 11 -16.29 -7.93 -66.72
C GLN A 11 -15.29 -6.92 -66.14
N ASP A 12 -14.99 -5.84 -66.86
CA ASP A 12 -14.11 -4.75 -66.39
C ASP A 12 -14.72 -4.02 -65.19
N LEU A 13 -16.04 -3.81 -65.18
CA LEU A 13 -16.74 -3.15 -64.08
C LEU A 13 -16.76 -4.01 -62.80
N ILE A 14 -16.92 -5.33 -62.95
CA ILE A 14 -16.78 -6.30 -61.84
C ILE A 14 -15.34 -6.31 -61.31
N LEU A 15 -14.35 -6.27 -62.20
CA LEU A 15 -12.94 -6.27 -61.82
C LEU A 15 -12.55 -4.98 -61.06
N CYS A 16 -13.06 -3.83 -61.49
CA CYS A 16 -12.90 -2.55 -60.79
C CYS A 16 -13.60 -2.54 -59.43
N ALA A 17 -14.80 -3.09 -59.33
CA ALA A 17 -15.51 -3.19 -58.05
C ALA A 17 -14.76 -4.11 -57.07
N ALA A 18 -14.24 -5.24 -57.56
CA ALA A 18 -13.46 -6.18 -56.75
C ALA A 18 -12.14 -5.56 -56.27
N SER A 19 -11.42 -4.82 -57.12
CA SER A 19 -10.17 -4.17 -56.75
C SER A 19 -10.39 -3.01 -55.76
N ALA A 20 -11.47 -2.23 -55.93
CA ALA A 20 -11.86 -1.20 -54.98
C ALA A 20 -12.23 -1.79 -53.61
N ALA A 21 -12.98 -2.89 -53.57
CA ALA A 21 -13.33 -3.59 -52.33
C ALA A 21 -12.08 -4.14 -51.63
N LEU A 22 -11.13 -4.70 -52.39
CA LEU A 22 -9.88 -5.24 -51.85
C LEU A 22 -8.98 -4.12 -51.32
N SER A 23 -8.87 -3.00 -52.05
CA SER A 23 -8.16 -1.80 -51.59
C SER A 23 -8.78 -1.23 -50.31
N MET A 24 -10.11 -1.16 -50.23
CA MET A 24 -10.82 -0.68 -49.05
C MET A 24 -10.64 -1.62 -47.85
N ALA A 25 -10.61 -2.94 -48.08
CA ALA A 25 -10.33 -3.93 -47.04
C ALA A 25 -8.89 -3.82 -46.52
N VAL A 26 -7.90 -3.69 -47.40
CA VAL A 26 -6.49 -3.47 -47.03
C VAL A 26 -6.33 -2.14 -46.28
N PHE A 27 -7.00 -1.08 -46.72
CA PHE A 27 -7.00 0.21 -46.02
C PHE A 27 -7.63 0.11 -44.63
N PHE A 28 -8.77 -0.58 -44.48
CA PHE A 28 -9.39 -0.81 -43.17
C PHE A 28 -8.53 -1.70 -42.26
N VAL A 29 -7.86 -2.72 -42.79
CA VAL A 29 -6.92 -3.56 -42.03
C VAL A 29 -5.68 -2.77 -41.63
N GLY A 30 -5.16 -1.92 -42.53
CA GLY A 30 -4.06 -1.00 -42.27
C GLY A 30 -4.39 0.01 -41.18
N LEU A 31 -5.56 0.66 -41.25
CA LEU A 31 -6.07 1.55 -40.21
C LEU A 31 -6.26 0.82 -38.87
N ARG A 32 -6.69 -0.44 -38.89
CA ARG A 32 -6.81 -1.28 -37.67
C ARG A 32 -5.46 -1.65 -37.05
N HIS A 33 -4.37 -1.63 -37.82
CA HIS A 33 -3.00 -1.87 -37.36
C HIS A 33 -2.25 -0.58 -36.98
N LEU A 34 -2.69 0.57 -37.50
CA LEU A 34 -2.10 1.89 -37.24
C LEU A 34 -2.70 2.62 -36.04
N ASP A 35 -3.57 1.98 -35.26
CA ASP A 35 -4.11 2.57 -34.02
C ASP A 35 -3.18 2.24 -32.83
N PRO A 36 -2.27 3.15 -32.44
CA PRO A 36 -1.36 2.93 -31.31
C PRO A 36 -2.10 2.79 -29.97
N ASN A 37 -3.37 3.20 -29.90
CA ASN A 37 -4.17 3.16 -28.68
C ASN A 37 -4.92 1.84 -28.50
N ARG A 38 -4.95 0.95 -29.49
CA ARG A 38 -5.71 -0.31 -29.43
C ARG A 38 -5.13 -1.30 -28.42
N GLU A 39 -3.81 -1.39 -28.32
CA GLU A 39 -3.15 -2.21 -27.30
C GLU A 39 -3.35 -1.62 -25.90
N ALA A 40 -3.28 -0.30 -25.76
CA ALA A 40 -3.57 0.40 -24.51
C ALA A 40 -5.03 0.18 -24.06
N SER A 41 -5.99 0.27 -24.99
CA SER A 41 -7.41 0.00 -24.74
C SER A 41 -7.67 -1.46 -24.37
N LYS A 42 -7.01 -2.43 -25.02
CA LYS A 42 -7.09 -3.85 -24.63
C LYS A 42 -6.53 -4.10 -23.23
N LYS A 43 -5.36 -3.53 -22.91
CA LYS A 43 -4.75 -3.62 -21.57
C LYS A 43 -5.66 -2.98 -20.52
N ALA A 44 -6.28 -1.83 -20.80
CA ALA A 44 -7.27 -1.20 -19.94
C ALA A 44 -8.50 -2.10 -19.69
N ILE A 45 -9.06 -2.72 -20.75
CA ILE A 45 -10.20 -3.65 -20.63
C ILE A 45 -9.84 -4.88 -19.79
N GLU A 46 -8.62 -5.40 -19.94
CA GLU A 46 -8.11 -6.53 -19.18
C GLU A 46 -7.87 -6.16 -17.70
N SER A 47 -7.18 -5.06 -17.44
CA SER A 47 -7.01 -4.46 -16.10
C SER A 47 -8.36 -4.23 -15.42
N ARG A 48 -9.38 -3.75 -16.14
CA ARG A 48 -10.75 -3.56 -15.65
C ARG A 48 -11.42 -4.88 -15.27
N LYS A 49 -11.30 -5.93 -16.10
CA LYS A 49 -11.82 -7.27 -15.76
C LYS A 49 -11.13 -7.83 -14.52
N HIS A 50 -9.82 -7.62 -14.40
CA HIS A 50 -9.06 -8.01 -13.22
C HIS A 50 -9.48 -7.22 -11.98
N LEU A 51 -9.69 -5.91 -12.09
CA LEU A 51 -10.20 -5.08 -11.00
C LEU A 51 -11.57 -5.50 -10.52
N SER A 52 -12.53 -5.66 -11.44
CA SER A 52 -13.89 -6.03 -11.08
C SER A 52 -13.93 -7.39 -10.40
N LYS A 53 -13.11 -8.34 -10.86
CA LYS A 53 -12.91 -9.64 -10.19
C LYS A 53 -12.22 -9.50 -8.84
N ARG A 54 -11.17 -8.67 -8.73
CA ARG A 54 -10.40 -8.46 -7.49
C ARG A 54 -11.17 -7.70 -6.41
N LEU A 55 -12.05 -6.77 -6.79
CA LEU A 55 -12.81 -5.92 -5.88
C LEU A 55 -14.22 -6.46 -5.57
N GLY A 56 -14.68 -7.49 -6.30
CA GLY A 56 -16.05 -8.02 -6.16
C GLY A 56 -17.15 -7.00 -6.51
N ARG A 57 -16.81 -5.91 -7.21
CA ARG A 57 -17.72 -4.80 -7.55
C ARG A 57 -17.73 -4.54 -9.06
N THR A 58 -18.89 -4.17 -9.59
CA THR A 58 -19.05 -3.79 -11.00
C THR A 58 -18.60 -2.34 -11.23
N LEU A 59 -17.39 -2.15 -11.77
CA LEU A 59 -16.91 -0.86 -12.27
C LEU A 59 -17.44 -0.64 -13.69
N ILE A 60 -18.29 0.38 -13.87
CA ILE A 60 -19.00 0.63 -15.14
C ILE A 60 -18.10 1.38 -16.15
N TYR A 61 -17.25 2.31 -15.70
CA TYR A 61 -16.35 3.08 -16.57
C TYR A 61 -15.14 3.62 -15.79
N THR A 62 -13.93 3.31 -16.25
CA THR A 62 -12.67 3.90 -15.76
C THR A 62 -12.04 4.78 -16.84
N THR A 63 -11.42 5.89 -16.42
CA THR A 63 -10.63 6.72 -17.33
C THR A 63 -9.22 6.13 -17.51
N PRO A 64 -8.47 6.49 -18.58
CA PRO A 64 -7.10 6.01 -18.76
C PRO A 64 -6.18 6.31 -17.57
N TYR A 65 -6.40 7.43 -16.86
CA TYR A 65 -5.64 7.79 -15.66
C TYR A 65 -6.05 6.93 -14.45
N GLU A 66 -7.32 6.56 -14.33
CA GLU A 66 -7.81 5.64 -13.30
C GLU A 66 -7.25 4.22 -13.50
N ASP A 67 -7.10 3.79 -14.76
CA ASP A 67 -6.48 2.50 -15.09
C ASP A 67 -4.99 2.42 -14.69
N MET A 68 -4.29 3.56 -14.60
CA MET A 68 -2.88 3.60 -14.16
C MET A 68 -2.74 3.42 -12.65
N ILE A 69 -3.62 4.03 -11.87
CA ILE A 69 -3.59 3.95 -10.39
C ILE A 69 -4.26 2.68 -9.84
N THR A 70 -4.94 1.93 -10.70
CA THR A 70 -5.57 0.64 -10.41
C THR A 70 -4.64 -0.35 -9.70
N GLY A 71 -3.35 -0.36 -10.07
CA GLY A 71 -2.36 -1.23 -9.44
C GLY A 71 -2.12 -0.93 -7.96
N ASP A 72 -2.38 0.31 -7.54
CA ASP A 72 -2.22 0.78 -6.16
C ASP A 72 -3.52 0.62 -5.32
N VAL A 73 -4.58 0.05 -5.92
CA VAL A 73 -5.85 -0.25 -5.24
C VAL A 73 -5.82 -1.65 -4.62
N VAL A 74 -6.18 -1.73 -3.34
CA VAL A 74 -6.23 -2.96 -2.56
C VAL A 74 -7.65 -3.19 -2.05
N ASN A 75 -8.20 -4.39 -2.31
CA ASN A 75 -9.47 -4.83 -1.73
C ASN A 75 -9.27 -5.10 -0.23
N PRO A 76 -10.14 -4.61 0.68
CA PRO A 76 -10.10 -4.98 2.10
C PRO A 76 -10.02 -6.49 2.36
N ASP A 77 -10.62 -7.33 1.51
CA ASP A 77 -10.56 -8.79 1.68
C ASP A 77 -9.12 -9.35 1.55
N HIS A 78 -8.26 -8.66 0.80
CA HIS A 78 -6.86 -9.04 0.57
C HIS A 78 -5.88 -8.32 1.51
N ILE A 79 -6.39 -7.61 2.52
CA ILE A 79 -5.56 -7.04 3.58
C ILE A 79 -5.45 -8.07 4.70
N ASP A 80 -4.23 -8.54 4.97
CA ASP A 80 -3.95 -9.58 5.98
C ASP A 80 -3.64 -9.00 7.38
N VAL A 81 -3.87 -7.71 7.56
CA VAL A 81 -3.58 -7.00 8.82
C VAL A 81 -4.89 -6.54 9.43
N GLU A 82 -5.15 -6.99 10.65
CA GLU A 82 -6.31 -6.63 11.47
C GLU A 82 -5.85 -5.87 12.72
N PHE A 83 -6.78 -5.34 13.52
CA PHE A 83 -6.42 -4.68 14.77
C PHE A 83 -5.71 -5.62 15.75
N ASP A 84 -6.01 -6.91 15.71
CA ASP A 84 -5.38 -7.95 16.52
C ASP A 84 -3.95 -8.27 16.08
N SER A 85 -3.57 -7.90 14.84
CA SER A 85 -2.21 -8.00 14.32
C SER A 85 -1.29 -6.89 14.83
N ILE A 86 -1.80 -5.96 15.65
CA ILE A 86 -1.03 -4.82 16.16
C ILE A 86 -0.97 -4.93 17.68
N GLY A 87 0.22 -5.09 18.25
CA GLY A 87 0.39 -5.08 19.70
C GLY A 87 0.28 -3.66 20.27
N GLY A 88 -0.59 -3.45 21.26
CA GLY A 88 -0.73 -2.16 21.96
C GLY A 88 -1.59 -1.13 21.22
N LEU A 89 -1.38 0.15 21.56
CA LEU A 89 -2.09 1.31 21.00
C LEU A 89 -3.60 1.30 21.25
N ASP A 90 -4.07 0.68 22.34
CA ASP A 90 -5.51 0.43 22.55
C ASP A 90 -6.35 1.71 22.51
N GLY A 91 -5.91 2.79 23.17
CA GLY A 91 -6.62 4.06 23.15
C GLY A 91 -6.65 4.73 21.77
N ILE A 92 -5.59 4.56 20.97
CA ILE A 92 -5.54 5.06 19.59
C ILE A 92 -6.46 4.22 18.70
N LYS A 93 -6.48 2.89 18.86
CA LYS A 93 -7.39 2.00 18.14
C LYS A 93 -8.84 2.33 18.43
N GLU A 94 -9.19 2.58 19.69
CA GLU A 94 -10.55 2.98 20.09
C GLU A 94 -10.94 4.32 19.46
N THR A 95 -10.04 5.31 19.52
CA THR A 95 -10.25 6.62 18.89
C THR A 95 -10.46 6.48 17.37
N LEU A 96 -9.60 5.73 16.69
CA LEU A 96 -9.72 5.50 15.24
C LEU A 96 -10.94 4.65 14.88
N PHE A 97 -11.35 3.74 15.75
CA PHE A 97 -12.58 2.98 15.56
C PHE A 97 -13.79 3.91 15.51
N GLN A 98 -13.91 4.81 16.47
CA GLN A 98 -15.02 5.76 16.54
C GLN A 98 -14.98 6.80 15.42
N LEU A 99 -13.79 7.34 15.14
CA LEU A 99 -13.64 8.52 14.29
C LEU A 99 -13.41 8.21 12.81
N ALA A 100 -12.79 7.06 12.48
CA ALA A 100 -12.43 6.70 11.11
C ALA A 100 -13.21 5.47 10.62
N ILE A 101 -13.30 4.40 11.42
CA ILE A 101 -13.90 3.13 11.00
C ILE A 101 -15.43 3.22 10.99
N LEU A 102 -16.02 3.68 12.09
CA LEU A 102 -17.47 3.70 12.26
C LEU A 102 -18.20 4.54 11.19
N PRO A 103 -17.73 5.74 10.80
CA PRO A 103 -18.39 6.51 9.74
C PRO A 103 -18.34 5.86 8.35
N LEU A 104 -17.27 5.10 8.06
CA LEU A 104 -17.15 4.37 6.80
C LEU A 104 -18.05 3.13 6.76
N ARG A 105 -18.13 2.42 7.89
CA ARG A 105 -18.88 1.16 8.03
C ARG A 105 -20.37 1.36 8.25
N ARG A 106 -20.76 2.38 9.01
CA ARG A 106 -22.14 2.70 9.42
C ARG A 106 -22.48 4.18 9.20
N PRO A 107 -22.48 4.65 7.94
CA PRO A 107 -22.76 6.05 7.62
C PRO A 107 -24.14 6.52 8.10
N GLU A 108 -25.11 5.61 8.22
CA GLU A 108 -26.47 5.89 8.72
C GLU A 108 -26.49 6.43 10.16
N LEU A 109 -25.47 6.15 10.97
CA LEU A 109 -25.40 6.69 12.33
C LEU A 109 -25.05 8.17 12.36
N PHE A 110 -24.49 8.71 11.26
CA PHE A 110 -23.98 10.08 11.17
C PHE A 110 -24.90 11.03 10.38
N CYS A 111 -26.07 10.58 9.92
CA CYS A 111 -27.01 11.41 9.15
C CYS A 111 -28.10 12.10 10.00
N HIS A 112 -28.12 11.90 11.32
CA HIS A 112 -29.19 12.37 12.21
C HIS A 112 -29.00 13.80 12.76
N GLY A 113 -27.89 14.47 12.45
CA GLY A 113 -27.61 15.81 12.95
C GLY A 113 -26.44 16.48 12.24
N LYS A 114 -26.21 17.76 12.54
CA LYS A 114 -25.14 18.57 11.91
C LYS A 114 -23.78 18.48 12.62
N LEU A 115 -23.75 17.94 13.84
CA LEU A 115 -22.55 17.91 14.68
C LEU A 115 -21.73 16.63 14.48
N LEU A 116 -22.40 15.51 14.22
CA LEU A 116 -21.76 14.23 13.96
C LEU A 116 -21.48 14.11 12.46
N GLY A 117 -20.32 14.62 12.03
CA GLY A 117 -19.84 14.49 10.66
C GLY A 117 -18.75 13.43 10.54
N PRO A 118 -18.66 12.70 9.39
CA PRO A 118 -17.54 11.81 9.14
C PRO A 118 -16.23 12.60 9.07
N MET A 119 -15.20 12.15 9.78
CA MET A 119 -13.86 12.72 9.62
C MET A 119 -13.29 12.31 8.27
N LYS A 120 -12.91 13.31 7.47
CA LYS A 120 -12.40 13.10 6.10
C LYS A 120 -10.88 13.11 6.03
N GLY A 121 -10.22 13.37 7.16
CA GLY A 121 -8.78 13.54 7.26
C GLY A 121 -8.24 13.02 8.59
N VAL A 122 -7.36 12.02 8.53
CA VAL A 122 -6.62 11.50 9.69
C VAL A 122 -5.12 11.51 9.39
N LEU A 123 -4.33 12.07 10.30
CA LEU A 123 -2.87 12.06 10.24
C LEU A 123 -2.30 11.15 11.32
N LEU A 124 -1.48 10.18 10.93
CA LEU A 124 -0.68 9.34 11.82
C LEU A 124 0.76 9.85 11.83
N TYR A 125 1.29 10.20 12.98
CA TYR A 125 2.68 10.69 13.06
C TYR A 125 3.45 10.10 14.22
N GLY A 126 4.77 10.05 14.12
CA GLY A 126 5.63 9.54 15.19
C GLY A 126 6.90 8.89 14.65
N PRO A 127 7.77 8.34 15.50
CA PRO A 127 9.04 7.75 15.09
C PRO A 127 8.88 6.64 14.03
N PRO A 128 9.90 6.39 13.19
CA PRO A 128 9.87 5.25 12.27
C PRO A 128 9.79 3.92 13.03
N GLY A 129 9.17 2.91 12.41
CA GLY A 129 9.07 1.57 12.99
C GLY A 129 8.01 1.37 14.08
N THR A 130 7.11 2.33 14.28
CA THR A 130 5.99 2.24 15.25
C THR A 130 4.69 1.67 14.68
N GLY A 131 4.70 1.19 13.43
CA GLY A 131 3.56 0.50 12.84
C GLY A 131 2.48 1.38 12.20
N LYS A 132 2.77 2.64 11.85
CA LYS A 132 1.80 3.57 11.21
C LYS A 132 1.15 3.00 9.95
N THR A 133 1.95 2.49 9.00
CA THR A 133 1.46 1.87 7.76
C THR A 133 0.66 0.58 8.03
N MET A 134 1.04 -0.18 9.07
CA MET A 134 0.32 -1.38 9.49
C MET A 134 -1.06 -1.01 10.06
N LEU A 135 -1.12 0.02 10.92
CA LEU A 135 -2.36 0.56 11.47
C LEU A 135 -3.28 1.09 10.37
N ALA A 136 -2.74 1.79 9.37
CA ALA A 136 -3.51 2.27 8.23
C ALA A 136 -4.20 1.15 7.45
N LYS A 137 -3.47 0.05 7.18
CA LYS A 137 -4.04 -1.15 6.55
C LYS A 137 -5.13 -1.78 7.41
N ALA A 138 -4.89 -1.87 8.72
CA ALA A 138 -5.85 -2.44 9.66
C ALA A 138 -7.15 -1.61 9.73
N ILE A 139 -7.07 -0.28 9.70
CA ILE A 139 -8.26 0.61 9.60
C ILE A 139 -9.07 0.28 8.33
N ALA A 140 -8.40 0.06 7.20
CA ALA A 140 -9.07 -0.28 5.94
C ALA A 140 -9.75 -1.65 6.00
N LYS A 141 -9.10 -2.65 6.60
CA LYS A 141 -9.66 -3.98 6.83
C LYS A 141 -10.92 -3.91 7.71
N GLU A 142 -10.83 -3.28 8.87
CA GLU A 142 -11.93 -3.17 9.85
C GLU A 142 -13.13 -2.36 9.35
N SER A 143 -12.88 -1.37 8.49
CA SER A 143 -13.91 -0.55 7.85
C SER A 143 -14.53 -1.17 6.61
N GLY A 144 -13.94 -2.23 6.06
CA GLY A 144 -14.33 -2.78 4.76
C GLY A 144 -14.16 -1.78 3.62
N ALA A 145 -13.24 -0.83 3.78
CA ALA A 145 -12.98 0.22 2.80
C ALA A 145 -11.88 -0.19 1.82
N VAL A 146 -12.07 0.17 0.56
CA VAL A 146 -11.03 0.01 -0.48
C VAL A 146 -9.84 0.89 -0.10
N PHE A 147 -8.64 0.31 -0.10
CA PHE A 147 -7.41 1.03 0.27
C PHE A 147 -6.63 1.42 -0.99
N ILE A 148 -6.45 2.72 -1.22
CA ILE A 148 -5.73 3.27 -2.36
C ILE A 148 -4.40 3.84 -1.85
N ASN A 149 -3.30 3.17 -2.14
CA ASN A 149 -1.97 3.59 -1.67
C ASN A 149 -1.32 4.58 -2.66
N VAL A 150 -1.41 5.87 -2.38
CA VAL A 150 -0.86 6.91 -3.24
C VAL A 150 0.63 7.06 -3.01
N LYS A 151 1.42 6.65 -4.01
CA LYS A 151 2.87 6.88 -4.03
C LYS A 151 3.19 8.10 -4.87
N VAL A 152 4.07 8.97 -4.36
CA VAL A 152 4.55 10.15 -5.11
C VAL A 152 5.20 9.74 -6.43
N SER A 153 5.91 8.61 -6.45
CA SER A 153 6.52 8.07 -7.67
C SER A 153 5.51 7.70 -8.75
N THR A 154 4.31 7.22 -8.37
CA THR A 154 3.22 6.93 -9.31
C THR A 154 2.70 8.24 -9.93
N LEU A 155 2.51 9.27 -9.10
CA LEU A 155 2.03 10.59 -9.56
C LEU A 155 3.03 11.32 -10.47
N MET A 156 4.33 11.11 -10.28
CA MET A 156 5.43 11.74 -11.03
C MET A 156 5.85 11.00 -12.30
N SER A 157 5.13 9.94 -12.70
CA SER A 157 5.53 9.09 -13.83
C SER A 157 5.48 9.77 -15.21
N LYS A 158 6.11 9.13 -16.23
CA LYS A 158 6.67 9.66 -17.51
C LYS A 158 5.82 10.60 -18.40
N TRP A 159 4.58 10.90 -18.07
CA TRP A 159 3.76 11.88 -18.78
C TRP A 159 3.96 13.28 -18.18
N PHE A 160 5.05 13.93 -18.59
CA PHE A 160 5.31 15.34 -18.27
C PHE A 160 4.10 16.19 -18.72
N GLY A 161 3.29 16.67 -17.76
CA GLY A 161 2.18 17.59 -18.00
C GLY A 161 0.80 17.14 -17.47
N ASP A 162 0.61 15.86 -17.14
CA ASP A 162 -0.70 15.32 -16.72
C ASP A 162 -0.81 14.91 -15.24
N ALA A 163 0.20 15.29 -14.46
CA ALA A 163 0.28 15.20 -13.02
C ALA A 163 -1.04 15.46 -12.26
N GLN A 164 -1.71 16.57 -12.58
CA GLN A 164 -2.97 16.97 -11.94
C GLN A 164 -4.11 16.01 -12.29
N LYS A 165 -4.15 15.48 -13.52
CA LYS A 165 -5.17 14.51 -13.94
C LYS A 165 -5.02 13.18 -13.21
N LEU A 166 -3.80 12.78 -12.85
CA LEU A 166 -3.58 11.60 -12.00
C LEU A 166 -4.12 11.83 -10.59
N VAL A 167 -3.90 13.01 -10.01
CA VAL A 167 -4.50 13.36 -8.70
C VAL A 167 -6.03 13.35 -8.78
N ALA A 168 -6.61 13.96 -9.82
CA ALA A 168 -8.05 13.92 -10.07
C ALA A 168 -8.58 12.48 -10.25
N ALA A 169 -7.82 11.62 -10.93
CA ALA A 169 -8.15 10.21 -11.11
C ALA A 169 -8.17 9.45 -9.77
N VAL A 170 -7.26 9.75 -8.83
CA VAL A 170 -7.26 9.14 -7.49
C VAL A 170 -8.56 9.42 -6.76
N PHE A 171 -8.99 10.69 -6.70
CA PHE A 171 -10.23 11.07 -6.04
C PHE A 171 -11.48 10.54 -6.77
N SER A 172 -11.50 10.62 -8.10
CA SER A 172 -12.58 10.07 -8.93
C SER A 172 -12.73 8.55 -8.71
N LEU A 173 -11.63 7.81 -8.71
CA LEU A 173 -11.63 6.38 -8.47
C LEU A 173 -12.07 6.04 -7.04
N ALA A 174 -11.55 6.78 -6.05
CA ALA A 174 -11.99 6.63 -4.65
C ALA A 174 -13.50 6.83 -4.50
N TYR A 175 -14.07 7.83 -5.19
CA TYR A 175 -15.51 8.08 -5.18
C TYR A 175 -16.31 6.92 -5.78
N LYS A 176 -15.85 6.36 -6.90
CA LYS A 176 -16.49 5.20 -7.55
C LYS A 176 -16.41 3.93 -6.70
N LEU A 177 -15.38 3.82 -5.85
CA LEU A 177 -15.07 2.63 -5.05
C LEU A 177 -15.53 2.70 -3.59
N GLN A 178 -16.30 3.71 -3.21
CA GLN A 178 -16.74 3.93 -1.83
C GLN A 178 -17.38 2.69 -1.17
N PRO A 179 -17.14 2.44 0.14
CA PRO A 179 -16.25 3.21 1.03
C PRO A 179 -14.78 3.03 0.65
N ALA A 180 -14.00 4.10 0.71
CA ALA A 180 -12.59 4.11 0.29
C ALA A 180 -11.70 4.96 1.21
N ILE A 181 -10.45 4.53 1.37
CA ILE A 181 -9.38 5.22 2.08
C ILE A 181 -8.27 5.53 1.08
N ILE A 182 -7.96 6.81 0.93
CA ILE A 182 -6.79 7.29 0.19
C ILE A 182 -5.65 7.39 1.20
N PHE A 183 -4.65 6.52 1.08
CA PHE A 183 -3.50 6.51 1.97
C PHE A 183 -2.28 7.17 1.34
N ILE A 184 -1.64 8.07 2.09
CA ILE A 184 -0.39 8.75 1.70
C ILE A 184 0.66 8.46 2.76
N ASP A 185 1.62 7.60 2.44
CA ASP A 185 2.80 7.41 3.29
C ASP A 185 3.82 8.52 3.04
N GLU A 186 4.63 8.82 4.06
CA GLU A 186 5.61 9.90 4.03
C GLU A 186 5.03 11.21 3.47
N VAL A 187 3.88 11.62 4.02
CA VAL A 187 3.12 12.77 3.51
C VAL A 187 3.93 14.08 3.51
N ASP A 188 4.97 14.19 4.32
CA ASP A 188 5.94 15.29 4.29
C ASP A 188 6.71 15.40 2.97
N SER A 189 6.91 14.29 2.25
CA SER A 189 7.52 14.31 0.91
C SER A 189 6.60 14.90 -0.16
N PHE A 190 5.28 14.74 0.00
CA PHE A 190 4.27 15.20 -0.95
C PHE A 190 3.65 16.54 -0.57
N LEU A 191 3.39 16.76 0.71
CA LEU A 191 2.67 17.89 1.28
C LEU A 191 3.54 18.65 2.30
N GLY A 192 4.87 18.53 2.23
CA GLY A 192 5.79 19.30 3.06
C GLY A 192 5.81 20.79 2.73
N GLN A 193 6.46 21.56 3.60
CA GLN A 193 6.69 23.00 3.43
C GLN A 193 7.31 23.32 2.07
N ARG A 194 6.89 24.44 1.47
CA ARG A 194 7.44 24.91 0.19
C ARG A 194 8.93 25.21 0.34
N ARG A 195 9.76 24.51 -0.40
CA ARG A 195 11.20 24.80 -0.51
C ARG A 195 11.45 25.62 -1.77
N SER A 196 12.44 26.52 -1.74
CA SER A 196 12.79 27.37 -2.90
C SER A 196 13.23 26.59 -4.14
N THR A 197 13.59 25.32 -3.98
CA THR A 197 13.97 24.38 -5.05
C THR A 197 12.86 23.41 -5.44
N GLU A 198 11.63 23.62 -4.97
CA GLU A 198 10.53 22.72 -5.23
C GLU A 198 10.04 22.82 -6.70
N ASN A 199 9.86 21.67 -7.34
CA ASN A 199 9.41 21.58 -8.73
C ASN A 199 8.00 22.17 -8.87
N GLU A 200 7.78 23.07 -9.83
CA GLU A 200 6.46 23.68 -10.13
C GLU A 200 5.36 22.62 -10.36
N MET A 201 5.75 21.46 -10.91
CA MET A 201 4.85 20.32 -11.10
C MET A 201 4.33 19.77 -9.78
N LEU A 202 5.21 19.60 -8.78
CA LEU A 202 4.83 19.13 -7.45
C LEU A 202 3.90 20.15 -6.78
N THR A 203 4.23 21.44 -6.85
CA THR A 203 3.36 22.51 -6.32
C THR A 203 1.96 22.50 -6.95
N SER A 204 1.88 22.26 -8.25
CA SER A 204 0.62 22.15 -8.99
C SER A 204 -0.19 20.92 -8.58
N MET A 205 0.47 19.77 -8.35
CA MET A 205 -0.18 18.56 -7.81
C MET A 205 -0.69 18.77 -6.39
N LYS A 206 0.11 19.39 -5.51
CA LYS A 206 -0.32 19.69 -4.14
C LYS A 206 -1.58 20.53 -4.17
N THR A 207 -1.60 21.59 -4.98
CA THR A 207 -2.75 22.50 -5.11
C THR A 207 -4.00 21.76 -5.57
N GLU A 208 -3.89 20.93 -6.60
CA GLU A 208 -5.00 20.09 -7.10
C GLU A 208 -5.48 19.10 -6.04
N PHE A 209 -4.56 18.44 -5.34
CA PHE A 209 -4.88 17.50 -4.27
C PHE A 209 -5.68 18.19 -3.15
N MET A 210 -5.25 19.37 -2.72
CA MET A 210 -5.96 20.13 -1.68
C MET A 210 -7.36 20.54 -2.16
N ALA A 211 -7.49 21.03 -3.40
CA ALA A 211 -8.76 21.47 -3.95
C ALA A 211 -9.78 20.32 -4.04
N LEU A 212 -9.35 19.15 -4.52
CA LEU A 212 -10.19 17.96 -4.58
C LEU A 212 -10.55 17.43 -3.20
N TRP A 213 -9.59 17.38 -2.28
CA TRP A 213 -9.86 16.97 -0.91
C TRP A 213 -10.90 17.86 -0.24
N ASP A 214 -10.75 19.19 -0.38
CA ASP A 214 -11.71 20.18 0.13
C ASP A 214 -13.10 19.94 -0.48
N GLY A 215 -13.20 19.62 -1.78
CA GLY A 215 -14.46 19.23 -2.43
C GLY A 215 -15.15 18.03 -1.77
N PHE A 216 -14.39 16.97 -1.47
CA PHE A 216 -14.94 15.78 -0.78
C PHE A 216 -15.27 16.03 0.69
N THR A 217 -14.65 17.02 1.32
CA THR A 217 -15.05 17.40 2.69
C THR A 217 -16.42 18.04 2.74
N THR A 218 -16.84 18.70 1.65
CA THR A 218 -18.17 19.31 1.54
C THR A 218 -19.27 18.33 1.13
N ASP A 219 -18.94 17.21 0.48
CA ASP A 219 -19.90 16.16 0.14
C ASP A 219 -20.18 15.23 1.35
N GLN A 220 -21.34 15.44 1.96
CA GLN A 220 -21.79 14.64 3.11
C GLN A 220 -22.05 13.17 2.74
N ASN A 221 -22.32 12.86 1.47
CA ASN A 221 -22.58 11.50 1.00
C ASN A 221 -21.30 10.74 0.63
N ALA A 222 -20.20 11.45 0.39
CA ALA A 222 -18.94 10.83 -0.01
C ALA A 222 -18.28 10.05 1.14
N ARG A 223 -18.26 8.72 1.06
CA ARG A 223 -17.55 7.84 2.01
C ARG A 223 -16.10 7.62 1.59
N VAL A 224 -15.37 8.73 1.46
CA VAL A 224 -13.93 8.75 1.17
C VAL A 224 -13.21 9.46 2.32
N MET A 225 -12.15 8.83 2.81
CA MET A 225 -11.28 9.39 3.85
C MET A 225 -9.85 9.47 3.35
N VAL A 226 -9.17 10.59 3.61
CA VAL A 226 -7.73 10.72 3.42
C VAL A 226 -7.03 10.36 4.73
N LEU A 227 -6.16 9.35 4.68
CA LEU A 227 -5.32 8.91 5.78
C LEU A 227 -3.86 9.13 5.41
N ALA A 228 -3.12 9.87 6.23
CA ALA A 228 -1.72 10.16 5.96
C ALA A 228 -0.81 9.65 7.07
N ALA A 229 0.43 9.31 6.74
CA ALA A 229 1.45 8.95 7.71
C ALA A 229 2.73 9.78 7.50
N THR A 230 3.37 10.22 8.59
CA THR A 230 4.69 10.87 8.54
C THR A 230 5.58 10.50 9.71
N ASN A 231 6.89 10.51 9.48
CA ASN A 231 7.91 10.44 10.53
C ASN A 231 8.40 11.83 10.97
N ARG A 232 8.04 12.88 10.23
CA ARG A 232 8.55 14.25 10.38
C ARG A 232 7.39 15.24 10.37
N PRO A 233 6.56 15.27 11.43
CA PRO A 233 5.43 16.19 11.50
C PRO A 233 5.86 17.67 11.43
N SER A 234 7.10 17.99 11.84
CA SER A 234 7.69 19.33 11.72
C SER A 234 7.88 19.83 10.29
N ASP A 235 7.98 18.91 9.33
CA ASP A 235 8.24 19.23 7.92
C ASP A 235 6.94 19.56 7.17
N LEU A 236 5.78 19.35 7.80
CA LEU A 236 4.47 19.70 7.27
C LEU A 236 4.13 21.17 7.57
N ASP A 237 3.41 21.79 6.63
CA ASP A 237 2.84 23.12 6.83
C ASP A 237 1.61 23.04 7.76
N GLU A 238 1.45 24.02 8.64
CA GLU A 238 0.31 24.14 9.55
C GLU A 238 -1.04 24.16 8.79
N ALA A 239 -1.08 24.75 7.60
CA ALA A 239 -2.28 24.79 6.76
C ALA A 239 -2.72 23.39 6.29
N ILE A 240 -1.79 22.44 6.21
CA ILE A 240 -2.04 21.05 5.82
C ILE A 240 -2.44 20.24 7.04
N ILE A 241 -1.74 20.45 8.18
CA ILE A 241 -2.10 19.84 9.46
C ILE A 241 -3.56 20.16 9.82
N ARG A 242 -3.99 21.43 9.68
CA ARG A 242 -5.37 21.86 9.98
C ARG A 242 -6.46 21.16 9.16
N ARG A 243 -6.11 20.54 8.03
CA ARG A 243 -7.06 19.77 7.20
C ARG A 243 -7.19 18.32 7.65
N PHE A 244 -6.21 17.80 8.36
CA PHE A 244 -6.37 16.57 9.08
C PHE A 244 -7.17 16.87 10.35
N SER A 245 -8.47 16.61 10.29
CA SER A 245 -9.41 16.80 11.42
C SER A 245 -8.96 16.07 12.69
N GLN A 246 -8.20 15.00 12.54
CA GLN A 246 -7.60 14.26 13.64
C GLN A 246 -6.12 13.99 13.36
N ALA A 247 -5.25 14.28 14.33
CA ALA A 247 -3.85 13.89 14.31
C ALA A 247 -3.57 12.97 15.50
N CYS A 248 -3.03 11.78 15.23
CA CYS A 248 -2.73 10.76 16.21
C CYS A 248 -1.22 10.54 16.28
N GLU A 249 -0.63 10.84 17.43
CA GLU A 249 0.76 10.51 17.73
C GLU A 249 0.91 9.03 18.07
N ILE A 250 1.77 8.34 17.34
CA ILE A 250 2.14 6.95 17.57
C ILE A 250 3.58 6.94 18.07
N GLY A 251 3.70 7.12 19.38
CA GLY A 251 4.97 7.13 20.11
C GLY A 251 5.62 5.75 20.21
N LYS A 252 6.72 5.71 20.97
CA LYS A 252 7.37 4.44 21.32
C LYS A 252 6.48 3.62 22.27
N PRO A 253 6.46 2.29 22.15
CA PRO A 253 5.60 1.42 22.96
C PRO A 253 5.98 1.46 24.45
N SER A 254 4.97 1.51 25.32
CA SER A 254 5.10 1.31 26.76
C SER A 254 5.51 -0.13 27.10
N LEU A 255 5.81 -0.43 28.37
CA LEU A 255 6.10 -1.81 28.80
C LEU A 255 4.97 -2.77 28.42
N SER A 256 3.72 -2.39 28.70
CA SER A 256 2.54 -3.20 28.36
C SER A 256 2.38 -3.37 26.85
N ASP A 257 2.61 -2.31 26.06
CA ASP A 257 2.56 -2.39 24.60
C ASP A 257 3.64 -3.35 24.07
N ARG A 258 4.87 -3.30 24.62
CA ARG A 258 5.96 -4.20 24.21
C ARG A 258 5.64 -5.66 24.53
N THR A 259 5.03 -5.96 25.67
CA THR A 259 4.52 -7.31 25.98
C THR A 259 3.52 -7.76 24.91
N LYS A 260 2.56 -6.90 24.54
CA LYS A 260 1.56 -7.21 23.50
C LYS A 260 2.21 -7.39 22.12
N ILE A 261 3.18 -6.55 21.76
CA ILE A 261 3.92 -6.64 20.49
C ILE A 261 4.68 -7.97 20.43
N LEU A 262 5.40 -8.37 21.48
CA LEU A 262 6.10 -9.65 21.53
C LEU A 262 5.15 -10.83 21.32
N LYS A 263 4.00 -10.83 22.00
CA LYS A 263 2.97 -11.87 21.84
C LYS A 263 2.43 -11.95 20.42
N VAL A 264 2.22 -10.81 19.77
CA VAL A 264 1.76 -10.75 18.37
C VAL A 264 2.85 -11.21 17.41
N VAL A 265 4.10 -10.77 17.61
CA VAL A 265 5.25 -11.13 16.77
C VAL A 265 5.56 -12.62 16.83
N LEU A 266 5.47 -13.23 18.02
CA LEU A 266 5.75 -14.64 18.24
C LEU A 266 4.52 -15.54 18.06
N LYS A 267 3.37 -14.97 17.65
CA LYS A 267 2.14 -15.73 17.42
C LYS A 267 2.34 -16.68 16.23
N GLY A 268 2.22 -17.98 16.48
CA GLY A 268 2.37 -19.03 15.46
C GLY A 268 3.78 -19.58 15.31
N GLU A 269 4.76 -19.03 16.04
CA GLU A 269 6.12 -19.56 16.09
C GLU A 269 6.23 -20.77 17.04
N ARG A 270 7.21 -21.64 16.79
CA ARG A 270 7.56 -22.75 17.69
C ARG A 270 8.39 -22.21 18.85
N ILE A 271 7.73 -21.77 19.91
CA ILE A 271 8.35 -21.23 21.12
C ILE A 271 8.28 -22.21 22.29
N GLU A 272 9.12 -22.01 23.29
CA GLU A 272 9.02 -22.68 24.59
C GLU A 272 7.74 -22.25 25.35
N ASP A 273 7.13 -23.17 26.11
CA ASP A 273 5.83 -22.93 26.76
C ASP A 273 5.86 -21.84 27.84
N ASN A 274 7.02 -21.62 28.48
CA ASN A 274 7.16 -20.78 29.67
C ASN A 274 7.92 -19.47 29.40
N ILE A 275 7.68 -18.83 28.25
CA ILE A 275 8.28 -17.52 27.96
C ILE A 275 7.65 -16.42 28.83
N ASP A 276 8.50 -15.74 29.62
CA ASP A 276 8.13 -14.53 30.35
C ASP A 276 8.21 -13.29 29.44
N PHE A 277 7.08 -12.97 28.82
CA PHE A 277 6.95 -11.81 27.94
C PHE A 277 7.17 -10.46 28.66
N ASP A 278 6.86 -10.36 29.94
CA ASP A 278 7.00 -9.11 30.70
C ASP A 278 8.47 -8.82 31.00
N ARG A 279 9.24 -9.86 31.34
CA ARG A 279 10.69 -9.76 31.44
C ARG A 279 11.34 -9.37 30.12
N LEU A 280 10.97 -10.02 29.02
CA LEU A 280 11.47 -9.67 27.68
C LEU A 280 11.10 -8.22 27.29
N ALA A 281 9.87 -7.80 27.58
CA ALA A 281 9.43 -6.42 27.36
C ALA A 281 10.23 -5.40 28.18
N GLY A 282 10.64 -5.75 29.40
CA GLY A 282 11.55 -4.96 30.23
C GLY A 282 12.93 -4.79 29.58
N LEU A 283 13.47 -5.85 28.97
CA LEU A 283 14.73 -5.78 28.24
C LEU A 283 14.63 -4.97 26.95
N CYS A 284 13.45 -4.87 26.32
CA CYS A 284 13.21 -4.09 25.10
C CYS A 284 12.95 -2.59 25.35
N GLU A 285 13.38 -2.01 26.46
CA GLU A 285 13.20 -0.58 26.71
C GLU A 285 13.76 0.31 25.58
N GLY A 286 12.95 1.28 25.13
CA GLY A 286 13.31 2.22 24.07
C GLY A 286 13.18 1.69 22.64
N TYR A 287 12.83 0.41 22.47
CA TYR A 287 12.63 -0.23 21.17
C TYR A 287 11.30 0.18 20.54
N THR A 288 11.28 0.24 19.21
CA THR A 288 10.07 0.34 18.38
C THR A 288 9.51 -1.05 18.06
N GLY A 289 8.34 -1.12 17.44
CA GLY A 289 7.76 -2.41 17.00
C GLY A 289 8.67 -3.12 15.99
N SER A 290 9.26 -2.36 15.05
CA SER A 290 10.24 -2.91 14.10
C SER A 290 11.50 -3.42 14.78
N ASP A 291 11.98 -2.76 15.84
CA ASP A 291 13.15 -3.21 16.59
C ASP A 291 12.91 -4.55 17.30
N ILE A 292 11.72 -4.71 17.89
CA ILE A 292 11.31 -5.95 18.56
C ILE A 292 11.19 -7.09 17.55
N LEU A 293 10.54 -6.83 16.41
CA LEU A 293 10.43 -7.80 15.32
C LEU A 293 11.80 -8.26 14.83
N GLU A 294 12.73 -7.32 14.64
CA GLU A 294 14.08 -7.63 14.18
C GLU A 294 14.86 -8.45 15.22
N ALA A 295 14.74 -8.12 16.52
CA ALA A 295 15.35 -8.90 17.58
C ALA A 295 14.79 -10.34 17.63
N CYS A 296 13.49 -10.52 17.43
CA CYS A 296 12.87 -11.86 17.39
C CYS A 296 13.35 -12.66 16.16
N LYS A 297 13.47 -12.01 14.99
CA LYS A 297 14.04 -12.63 13.79
C LYS A 297 15.48 -13.09 14.02
N GLN A 298 16.31 -12.25 14.62
CA GLN A 298 17.69 -12.62 14.98
C GLN A 298 17.73 -13.80 15.95
N ALA A 299 16.83 -13.83 16.94
CA ALA A 299 16.72 -14.94 17.86
C ALA A 299 16.33 -16.26 17.16
N ALA A 300 15.46 -16.21 16.15
CA ALA A 300 15.03 -17.37 15.38
C ALA A 300 16.17 -18.05 14.59
N PHE A 301 17.25 -17.33 14.27
CA PHE A 301 18.43 -17.92 13.64
C PHE A 301 19.28 -18.76 14.60
N ILE A 302 19.11 -18.63 15.91
CA ILE A 302 19.94 -19.37 16.89
C ILE A 302 19.61 -20.87 16.85
N PRO A 303 18.35 -21.32 17.05
CA PRO A 303 18.00 -22.75 16.92
C PRO A 303 18.30 -23.32 15.53
N LEU A 304 18.14 -22.52 14.48
CA LEU A 304 18.44 -22.93 13.11
C LEU A 304 19.95 -23.15 12.92
N GLY A 305 20.78 -22.24 13.44
CA GLY A 305 22.24 -22.36 13.36
C GLY A 305 22.76 -23.58 14.12
N GLU A 306 22.19 -23.89 15.28
CA GLU A 306 22.51 -25.12 16.03
C GLU A 306 22.13 -26.38 15.25
N TYR A 307 20.90 -26.42 14.72
CA TYR A 307 20.43 -27.53 13.89
C TYR A 307 21.35 -27.82 12.69
N LEU A 308 21.77 -26.79 11.96
CA LEU A 308 22.67 -26.93 10.81
C LEU A 308 24.08 -27.42 11.22
N GLN A 309 24.53 -27.12 12.44
CA GLN A 309 25.80 -27.64 12.95
C GLN A 309 25.71 -29.12 13.34
N ASP A 310 24.56 -29.55 13.86
CA ASP A 310 24.32 -30.94 14.25
C ASP A 310 24.11 -31.83 13.02
N GLU A 311 23.45 -31.31 11.98
CA GLU A 311 23.34 -31.96 10.66
C GLU A 311 24.73 -32.24 10.06
N LYS A 312 25.67 -31.28 10.16
CA LYS A 312 27.07 -31.47 9.75
C LYS A 312 27.80 -32.55 10.56
N LYS A 313 27.40 -32.80 11.80
CA LYS A 313 27.97 -33.85 12.67
C LYS A 313 27.30 -35.22 12.49
N ALA A 314 26.41 -35.36 11.51
CA ALA A 314 25.59 -36.55 11.26
C ALA A 314 24.68 -36.93 12.44
N GLU A 315 24.28 -35.97 13.27
CA GLU A 315 23.27 -36.16 14.29
C GLU A 315 21.86 -36.04 13.67
N GLN A 316 21.01 -37.03 13.88
CA GLN A 316 19.67 -37.10 13.28
C GLN A 316 18.66 -36.24 14.05
N SER A 317 18.73 -34.92 13.89
CA SER A 317 17.63 -34.02 14.25
C SER A 317 16.68 -33.86 13.05
N GLN A 318 15.37 -34.00 13.25
CA GLN A 318 14.38 -33.86 12.17
C GLN A 318 13.96 -32.39 11.92
N ALA A 319 14.17 -31.51 12.90
CA ALA A 319 13.82 -30.10 12.81
C ALA A 319 14.58 -29.28 13.88
N PRO A 320 14.73 -27.95 13.68
CA PRO A 320 15.24 -27.07 14.72
C PRO A 320 14.43 -27.15 16.02
N ARG A 321 15.12 -27.00 17.16
CA ARG A 321 14.47 -26.90 18.47
C ARG A 321 13.59 -25.64 18.56
N PRO A 322 12.60 -25.60 19.47
CA PRO A 322 11.82 -24.38 19.71
C PRO A 322 12.69 -23.20 20.13
N LEU A 323 12.23 -22.00 19.82
CA LEU A 323 12.83 -20.74 20.25
C LEU A 323 12.65 -20.58 21.77
N SER A 324 13.76 -20.48 22.49
CA SER A 324 13.78 -20.33 23.95
C SER A 324 13.79 -18.86 24.37
N GLN A 325 13.42 -18.60 25.63
CA GLN A 325 13.55 -17.25 26.19
C GLN A 325 14.99 -16.72 26.12
N SER A 326 15.99 -17.57 26.38
CA SER A 326 17.40 -17.18 26.34
C SER A 326 17.89 -16.74 24.97
N ASP A 327 17.35 -17.31 23.89
CA ASP A 327 17.69 -16.91 22.52
C ASP A 327 17.25 -15.47 22.26
N ILE A 328 16.04 -15.11 22.71
CA ILE A 328 15.48 -13.77 22.58
C ILE A 328 16.27 -12.79 23.45
N GLU A 329 16.56 -13.15 24.71
CA GLU A 329 17.38 -12.32 25.61
C GLU A 329 18.76 -12.03 25.00
N ARG A 330 19.40 -13.04 24.40
CA ARG A 330 20.68 -12.90 23.71
C ARG A 330 20.58 -11.97 22.51
N ALA A 331 19.59 -12.14 21.64
CA ALA A 331 19.39 -11.28 20.47
C ALA A 331 19.12 -9.82 20.87
N VAL A 332 18.33 -9.59 21.93
CA VAL A 332 18.10 -8.23 22.47
C VAL A 332 19.40 -7.63 22.99
N ALA A 333 20.21 -8.39 23.72
CA ALA A 333 21.50 -7.92 24.24
C ALA A 333 22.50 -7.58 23.12
N GLU A 334 22.59 -8.40 22.08
CA GLU A 334 23.45 -8.16 20.91
C GLU A 334 22.98 -6.94 20.10
N SER A 335 21.68 -6.79 19.88
CA SER A 335 21.09 -5.62 19.21
C SER A 335 21.39 -4.30 19.94
N LYS A 336 21.32 -4.29 21.28
CA LYS A 336 21.73 -3.11 22.09
C LYS A 336 23.20 -2.77 21.91
N ARG A 337 24.10 -3.76 21.92
CA ARG A 337 25.54 -3.54 21.70
C ARG A 337 25.81 -2.94 20.34
N THR A 338 25.16 -3.45 19.29
CA THR A 338 25.31 -2.94 17.92
C THR A 338 24.80 -1.51 17.78
N ARG A 339 23.72 -1.13 18.48
CA ARG A 339 23.22 0.25 18.52
C ARG A 339 24.19 1.20 19.22
N VAL A 340 24.76 0.80 20.35
CA VAL A 340 25.77 1.60 21.08
C VAL A 340 27.08 1.69 20.30
N SER A 341 27.42 0.65 19.57
CA SER A 341 28.65 0.53 18.79
C SER A 341 28.50 0.95 17.31
N ALA A 342 27.36 1.56 16.94
CA ALA A 342 26.99 1.89 15.56
C ALA A 342 27.88 2.99 14.95
N LYS A 343 29.11 2.59 14.57
CA LYS A 343 29.89 3.12 13.46
C LYS A 343 30.03 2.10 12.31
N LYS A 344 29.43 0.91 12.39
CA LYS A 344 29.29 -0.03 11.27
C LYS A 344 28.13 -1.01 11.53
N PRO A 345 27.29 -1.32 10.52
CA PRO A 345 26.30 -2.38 10.65
C PRO A 345 27.01 -3.73 10.63
N THR A 346 26.99 -4.42 11.76
CA THR A 346 27.31 -5.85 11.79
C THR A 346 26.10 -6.59 11.28
N ILE A 347 26.07 -6.86 9.98
CA ILE A 347 25.31 -8.02 9.49
C ILE A 347 25.94 -9.20 10.19
N VAL A 348 25.15 -9.96 10.97
CA VAL A 348 25.56 -11.30 11.40
C VAL A 348 25.73 -12.09 10.11
N SER A 349 26.96 -12.12 9.60
CA SER A 349 27.31 -12.85 8.40
C SER A 349 27.25 -14.33 8.75
N PHE A 350 26.09 -14.95 8.57
CA PHE A 350 26.11 -16.32 8.09
C PHE A 350 26.71 -16.25 6.69
N ARG A 351 28.01 -16.54 6.59
CA ARG A 351 28.65 -16.78 5.29
C ARG A 351 27.96 -17.99 4.69
N LEU A 352 27.15 -17.74 3.66
CA LEU A 352 26.64 -18.77 2.76
C LEU A 352 27.74 -19.28 1.79
N ASP A 353 28.95 -18.73 1.88
CA ASP A 353 30.11 -19.11 1.05
C ASP A 353 30.61 -20.54 1.33
N ASP A 354 30.14 -21.21 2.41
CA ASP A 354 30.51 -22.60 2.72
C ASP A 354 29.60 -23.64 2.00
N TYR A 355 28.74 -23.21 1.06
CA TYR A 355 27.82 -24.09 0.31
C TYR A 355 28.25 -24.39 -1.14
N GLU A 356 29.43 -23.91 -1.60
CA GLU A 356 29.92 -24.20 -2.96
C GLU A 356 30.70 -25.54 -3.10
N ASP A 357 30.96 -26.26 -2.00
CA ASP A 357 31.69 -27.53 -2.02
C ASP A 357 30.80 -28.76 -1.69
N LEU A 358 29.71 -28.94 -2.43
CA LEU A 358 28.95 -30.19 -2.44
C LEU A 358 28.67 -30.62 -3.89
N ASP A 359 29.55 -31.47 -4.40
CA ASP A 359 29.36 -32.32 -5.59
C ASP A 359 28.18 -33.28 -5.44
#